data_AF-A0AB33HNH4-F1
#
_entry.id   AF-A0AB33HNH4-F1
#
_cell.length_a   1.000
_cell.length_b   1.000
_cell.length_c   1.000
_cell.angle_alpha   90.00
_cell.angle_beta   90.00
_cell.angle_gamma   90.00
#
_symmetry.space_group_name_H-M   'P 1'
#
loop_
_entity.id
_entity.type
_entity.pdbx_description
1 polymer ?
#
loop_
_entity_poly.entity_id
_entity_poly.type
_entity_poly.pdbx_seq_one_letter_code
_entity_poly.pdbx_strand_id
1 'polypeptide(L)' 'MTYDNLKNIKMTAWIAKDTAFVVKMDMSMDVVTEGQTMSLVMSTSIDNINQPVTITLPPDAVNAIQLG' A
#
# COMPACT_ATOMS: atom_id res chain seq x y z
N MET A 1 12.70 6.47 10.05
CA MET A 1 12.58 5.00 9.99
C MET A 1 13.71 4.50 9.09
N THR A 2 14.74 3.88 9.66
CA THR A 2 15.82 3.26 8.87
C THR A 2 15.36 1.87 8.40
N TYR A 3 15.84 1.39 7.25
CA TYR A 3 15.45 0.08 6.70
C TYR A 3 15.74 -1.10 7.67
N ASP A 4 16.69 -0.91 8.59
CA ASP A 4 17.08 -1.90 9.61
C ASP A 4 15.95 -2.28 10.58
N ASN A 5 14.92 -1.44 10.66
CA ASN A 5 13.76 -1.63 11.53
C ASN A 5 12.70 -2.55 10.93
N LEU A 6 12.80 -2.92 9.65
CA LEU A 6 11.85 -3.84 9.01
C LEU A 6 12.38 -5.28 9.10
N LYS A 7 11.58 -6.19 9.65
CA LYS A 7 11.90 -7.61 9.83
C LYS A 7 10.79 -8.49 9.26
N ASN A 8 11.12 -9.76 9.01
CA ASN A 8 10.17 -10.82 8.67
C ASN A 8 9.21 -10.48 7.50
N ILE A 9 9.71 -9.76 6.51
CA ILE A 9 8.91 -9.35 5.35
C ILE A 9 8.54 -10.60 4.53
N LYS A 10 7.25 -10.85 4.39
CA LYS A 10 6.69 -11.86 3.48
C LYS A 10 5.73 -11.17 2.53
N MET A 11 5.80 -11.53 1.25
CA MET A 11 4.93 -11.01 0.22
C MET A 11 4.46 -12.15 -0.67
N THR A 12 3.16 -12.19 -0.94
CA THR A 12 2.55 -13.05 -1.96
C THR A 12 1.85 -12.16 -2.98
N ALA A 13 2.15 -12.37 -4.26
CA ALA A 13 1.51 -11.67 -5.35
C ALA A 13 0.77 -12.68 -6.24
N TRP A 14 -0.42 -12.29 -6.71
CA TRP A 14 -1.21 -13.07 -7.66
C TRP A 14 -1.11 -12.41 -9.03
N ILE A 15 -0.67 -13.21 -10.01
CA ILE A 15 -0.47 -12.76 -11.39
C ILE A 15 -1.59 -13.35 -12.25
N ALA A 16 -2.27 -12.48 -12.99
CA ALA A 16 -3.28 -12.88 -13.96
C ALA A 16 -2.62 -13.66 -15.11
N LYS A 17 -3.18 -14.82 -15.46
CA LYS A 17 -2.57 -15.75 -16.44
C LYS A 17 -2.59 -15.23 -17.88
N ASP A 18 -3.57 -14.39 -18.18
CA ASP A 18 -3.87 -13.87 -19.52
C ASP A 18 -3.08 -12.58 -19.83
N THR A 19 -2.91 -11.72 -18.85
CA THR A 19 -2.33 -10.37 -19.00
C THR A 19 -0.97 -10.22 -18.33
N ALA A 20 -0.55 -11.18 -17.50
CA ALA A 20 0.64 -11.11 -16.66
C ALA A 20 0.64 -9.93 -15.66
N PHE A 21 -0.50 -9.28 -15.43
CA PHE A 21 -0.60 -8.22 -14.43
C PHE A 21 -0.71 -8.79 -13.01
N VAL A 22 -0.16 -8.05 -12.04
CA VAL A 22 -0.42 -8.31 -10.63
C VAL A 22 -1.83 -7.82 -10.31
N VAL A 23 -2.67 -8.70 -9.79
CA VAL A 23 -4.08 -8.40 -9.47
C VAL A 23 -4.38 -8.38 -7.97
N LYS A 24 -3.49 -8.98 -7.18
CA LYS A 24 -3.56 -8.97 -5.72
C LYS A 24 -2.15 -9.04 -5.13
N MET A 25 -1.95 -8.42 -3.99
CA MET A 25 -0.77 -8.57 -3.15
C MET A 25 -1.16 -8.66 -1.68
N ASP A 26 -0.59 -9.63 -0.98
CA ASP A 26 -0.66 -9.74 0.47
C ASP A 26 0.75 -9.62 1.02
N MET A 27 0.93 -8.75 2.01
CA MET A 27 2.22 -8.48 2.63
C MET A 27 2.09 -8.53 4.14
N SER A 28 3.06 -9.17 4.81
CA SER A 28 3.24 -9.08 6.25
C SER A 28 4.66 -8.63 6.55
N MET A 29 4.83 -7.72 7.50
CA MET A 29 6.14 -7.30 7.98
C MET A 29 6.07 -6.94 9.46
N ASP A 30 7.21 -7.02 10.13
CA ASP A 30 7.38 -6.49 11.47
C ASP A 30 8.18 -5.19 11.40
N VAL A 31 7.71 -4.15 12.09
CA VAL A 31 8.39 -2.86 12.24
C VAL A 31 8.86 -2.74 13.68
N VAL A 32 10.17 -2.59 13.88
CA VAL A 32 10.77 -2.36 15.19
C VAL A 32 10.97 -0.86 15.38
N THR A 33 10.29 -0.26 16.34
CA THR A 33 10.47 1.15 16.71
C THR A 33 10.57 1.28 18.22
N GLU A 34 11.55 2.05 18.70
CA GLU A 34 11.75 2.30 20.14
C GLU A 34 11.79 1.02 21.02
N GLY A 35 12.33 -0.07 20.48
CA GLY A 35 12.40 -1.37 21.16
C GLY A 35 11.10 -2.19 21.16
N GLN A 36 10.03 -1.69 20.55
CA GLN A 36 8.76 -2.41 20.37
C GLN A 36 8.67 -2.98 18.96
N THR A 37 8.03 -4.14 18.82
CA THR A 37 7.75 -4.76 17.52
C THR A 37 6.27 -4.62 17.19
N MET A 38 5.97 -4.00 16.05
CA MET A 38 4.63 -3.89 15.49
C MET A 38 4.50 -4.80 14.27
N SER A 39 3.52 -5.70 14.24
CA SER A 39 3.23 -6.50 13.06
C SER A 39 2.21 -5.78 12.17
N LEU A 40 2.58 -5.57 10.91
CA LEU A 40 1.74 -4.98 9.88
C LEU A 40 1.34 -6.06 8.87
N VAL A 41 0.04 -6.17 8.61
CA VAL A 41 -0.51 -7.01 7.54
C VAL A 41 -1.27 -6.11 6.57
N MET A 42 -0.91 -6.18 5.30
CA MET A 42 -1.52 -5.42 4.21
C MET A 42 -2.05 -6.38 3.16
N SER A 43 -3.22 -6.06 2.62
CA SER A 43 -3.80 -6.74 1.47
C SER A 43 -4.26 -5.68 0.48
N THR A 44 -3.82 -5.82 -0.77
CA THR A 44 -4.12 -4.90 -1.86
C THR A 44 -4.71 -5.69 -3.02
N SER A 45 -5.81 -5.21 -3.57
CA SER A 45 -6.36 -5.69 -4.84
C SER A 45 -6.17 -4.61 -5.90
N ILE A 46 -5.84 -5.01 -7.13
CA ILE A 46 -5.60 -4.10 -8.25
C ILE A 46 -6.61 -4.43 -9.35
N ASP A 47 -7.41 -3.44 -9.72
CA ASP A 47 -8.42 -3.54 -10.77
C ASP A 47 -8.31 -2.35 -11.75
N ASN A 48 -9.16 -2.35 -12.78
CA ASN A 48 -9.28 -1.25 -13.75
C ASN A 48 -7.96 -0.85 -14.43
N ILE A 49 -7.08 -1.83 -14.69
CA ILE A 49 -5.77 -1.60 -15.32
C ILE A 49 -5.96 -1.01 -16.73
N ASN A 50 -5.19 0.04 -17.03
CA ASN A 50 -5.24 0.80 -18.29
C ASN A 50 -6.59 1.46 -18.61
N GLN A 51 -7.43 1.71 -17.60
CA GLN A 51 -8.66 2.48 -17.77
C GLN A 51 -8.40 3.96 -17.47
N PRO A 52 -9.01 4.90 -18.22
CA PRO A 52 -8.94 6.31 -17.88
C PRO A 52 -9.62 6.56 -16.53
N VAL A 53 -9.03 7.42 -15.70
CA VAL A 53 -9.59 7.83 -14.40
C VAL A 53 -9.74 9.34 -14.36
N THR A 54 -10.79 9.81 -13.70
CA THR A 54 -11.00 11.25 -13.44
C THR A 54 -10.75 11.52 -11.96
N ILE A 55 -9.76 12.36 -11.67
CA ILE A 55 -9.47 12.83 -10.32
C ILE A 55 -10.09 14.21 -10.16
N THR A 56 -10.98 14.36 -9.18
CA THR A 56 -11.61 15.64 -8.84
C THR A 56 -11.24 16.01 -7.41
N LEU A 57 -10.99 17.30 -7.17
CA LEU A 57 -10.78 17.81 -5.83
C LEU A 57 -12.12 17.75 -5.08
N PRO A 58 -12.21 17.02 -3.95
CA PRO A 58 -13.42 17.02 -3.14
C PRO A 58 -13.74 18.46 -2.67
N PRO A 59 -15.02 18.90 -2.66
CA PRO A 59 -15.37 20.28 -2.32
C PRO A 59 -14.88 20.73 -0.94
N ASP A 60 -14.81 19.82 0.02
CA ASP A 60 -14.29 20.00 1.38
C ASP A 60 -12.76 20.18 1.43
N ALA A 61 -12.02 19.68 0.43
CA ALA A 61 -10.59 19.87 0.32
C ALA A 61 -10.19 21.23 -0.27
N VAL A 62 -11.12 21.99 -0.85
CA VAL A 62 -10.85 23.32 -1.45
C VAL A 62 -10.34 24.33 -0.42
N ASN A 63 -10.77 24.20 0.83
CA ASN A 63 -10.39 25.10 1.92
C ASN A 63 -9.49 24.43 2.97
N ALA A 64 -8.93 23.25 2.66
CA ALA A 64 -8.03 22.57 3.59
C ALA A 64 -6.74 23.40 3.77
N ILE A 65 -6.45 23.76 5.02
CA ILE A 65 -5.18 24.38 5.38
C ILE A 65 -4.15 23.28 5.67
N GLN A 66 -2.92 23.47 5.21
CA GLN A 66 -1.83 22.57 5.54
C GLN A 66 -1.49 22.73 7.02
N LEU A 67 -1.60 21.64 7.80
CA LEU A 67 -1.03 21.59 9.14
C LEU A 67 0.47 21.27 9.00
N GLY A 68 1.31 22.20 9.43
CA GLY A 68 2.77 22.06 9.48
C GLY A 68 3.25 21.30 10.71
#